data_AF-A0A6N4QDN4-F1
#
_entry.id   AF-A0A6N4QDN4-F1
#
_cell.length_a   1.000
_cell.length_b   1.000
_cell.length_c   1.000
_cell.angle_alpha   90.00
_cell.angle_beta   90.00
_cell.angle_gamma   90.00
#
_symmetry.space_group_name_H-M   'P 1'
#
loop_
_entity.id
_entity.type
_entity.pdbx_description
1 polymer ?
#
loop_
_entity_poly.entity_id
_entity_poly.type
_entity_poly.pdbx_seq_one_letter_code
_entity_poly.pdbx_strand_id
1 'polypeptide(L)'
;MISLSFVATTAIIVLIIWILVFSGKLYLNNKANSFRNQNPNIKDRIFTAKTKIYLIRIICLLLSLSFAFYSLFKIKSTEVESVKEFESADILFVVDVSLSMNAIDVSPTRLKRFQDLALRILPSLKGNRLGIIVFAGQSFSFCPLTSDISAVSDYIQALGVEMVGSKGTDLSLALERLNKIRKKNNPITSQITVVVSDGEDHENQTLPPIEGEVIVWGIGTEEGGLIEYRDPGTGRGGFVTADAGISNSSTAPNLVLSKMNVERLKSIAIQNNGSYYDISFLADGAYALLDTVQSVKKKKIQTIERFKNEDGAHPFLIVSFIFLFLERITNLFLQKLPKGIYKILLLLIFLRVSHLEAWELDPGGNAIERGAKSYHQKKYTDSQKEFEKAKEYIPDDPRLLYNESANAYQSGQYKDAIGIAEKILSHPKTDNDLKARTNFNLGNIYSKLGDKKNALKAYSKTLEIDPNHLSAKKNIEHLTKKRESDQNQKPKSGEPNETKPEREQNKNQKEEKSDAERILDPFSQDSILKNKKGGFIDNEKFW
;
A
#
# COMPACT_ATOMS: atom_id res chain seq x y z
N MET A 1 -32.74 5.49 15.87
CA MET A 1 -32.63 4.02 15.67
C MET A 1 -33.93 3.39 16.15
N ILE A 2 -34.65 2.68 15.29
CA ILE A 2 -35.81 1.87 15.71
C ILE A 2 -35.24 0.67 16.49
N SER A 3 -35.75 0.41 17.70
CA SER A 3 -35.25 -0.73 18.49
C SER A 3 -35.60 -2.04 17.78
N LEU A 4 -34.65 -2.99 17.76
CA LEU A 4 -34.87 -4.31 17.16
C LEU A 4 -36.05 -5.03 17.83
N SER A 5 -36.28 -4.78 19.12
CA SER A 5 -37.43 -5.26 19.87
C SER A 5 -38.75 -4.71 19.32
N PHE A 6 -38.80 -3.44 18.93
CA PHE A 6 -39.99 -2.82 18.34
C PHE A 6 -40.30 -3.37 16.93
N VAL A 7 -39.26 -3.61 16.12
CA VAL A 7 -39.43 -4.27 14.80
C VAL A 7 -39.92 -5.71 14.97
N ALA A 8 -39.41 -6.44 15.95
CA ALA A 8 -39.81 -7.81 16.21
C ALA A 8 -41.27 -7.91 16.70
N THR A 9 -41.68 -7.06 17.64
CA THR A 9 -43.05 -7.08 18.18
C THR A 9 -44.08 -6.68 17.13
N THR A 10 -43.80 -5.65 16.33
CA THR A 10 -44.69 -5.20 15.24
C THR A 10 -44.86 -6.28 14.18
N ALA A 11 -43.80 -6.99 13.80
CA ALA A 11 -43.87 -8.08 12.83
C ALA A 11 -44.64 -9.31 13.35
N ILE A 12 -44.48 -9.67 14.63
CA ILE A 12 -45.27 -10.75 15.25
C ILE A 12 -46.75 -10.39 15.24
N ILE A 13 -47.10 -9.15 15.58
CA ILE A 13 -48.48 -8.66 15.53
C ILE A 13 -49.05 -8.75 14.11
N VAL A 14 -48.28 -8.30 13.10
CA VAL A 14 -48.68 -8.38 11.68
C VAL A 14 -48.91 -9.83 11.27
N LEU A 15 -48.02 -10.76 11.65
CA LEU A 15 -48.13 -12.17 11.30
C LEU A 15 -49.37 -12.84 11.96
N ILE A 16 -49.68 -12.50 13.21
CA ILE A 16 -50.89 -12.97 13.90
C ILE A 16 -52.15 -12.44 13.23
N ILE A 17 -52.20 -11.14 12.89
CA ILE A 17 -53.34 -10.53 12.19
C ILE A 17 -53.56 -11.23 10.84
N TRP A 18 -52.49 -11.49 10.09
CA TRP A 18 -52.60 -12.21 8.82
C TRP A 18 -53.11 -13.63 9.00
N ILE A 19 -52.65 -14.38 10.01
CA ILE A 19 -53.16 -15.73 10.32
C ILE A 19 -54.67 -15.69 10.61
N LEU A 20 -55.14 -14.72 11.41
CA LEU A 20 -56.56 -14.55 11.71
C LEU A 20 -57.40 -14.20 10.47
N VAL A 21 -56.90 -13.29 9.63
CA VAL A 21 -57.58 -12.92 8.37
C VAL A 21 -57.65 -14.12 7.43
N PHE A 22 -56.58 -14.91 7.31
CA PHE A 22 -56.55 -16.08 6.43
C PHE A 22 -57.39 -17.24 6.95
N SER A 23 -57.41 -17.49 8.26
CA SER A 23 -58.27 -18.52 8.85
C SER A 23 -59.75 -18.17 8.65
N GLY A 24 -60.13 -16.90 8.82
CA GLY A 24 -61.47 -16.40 8.51
C GLY A 24 -61.84 -16.58 7.04
N LYS A 25 -60.94 -16.21 6.11
CA LYS A 25 -61.17 -16.42 4.68
C LYS A 25 -61.27 -17.90 4.29
N LEU A 26 -60.48 -18.77 4.92
CA LEU A 26 -60.51 -20.21 4.69
C LEU A 26 -61.81 -20.83 5.21
N TYR A 27 -62.26 -20.40 6.39
CA TYR A 27 -63.57 -20.77 6.96
C TYR A 27 -64.71 -20.33 6.04
N LEU A 28 -64.70 -19.08 5.56
CA LEU A 28 -65.68 -18.56 4.62
C LEU A 28 -65.67 -19.34 3.30
N ASN A 29 -64.51 -19.67 2.74
CA ASN A 29 -64.40 -20.47 1.52
C ASN A 29 -64.92 -21.91 1.72
N ASN A 30 -64.68 -22.52 2.89
CA ASN A 30 -65.22 -23.83 3.23
C ASN A 30 -66.73 -23.82 3.42
N LYS A 31 -67.27 -22.82 4.12
CA LYS A 31 -68.71 -22.64 4.30
C LYS A 31 -69.41 -22.35 2.97
N ALA A 32 -68.80 -21.52 2.12
CA ALA A 32 -69.28 -21.25 0.77
C ALA A 32 -69.23 -22.50 -0.12
N ASN A 33 -68.17 -23.32 -0.03
CA ASN A 33 -68.08 -24.60 -0.74
C ASN A 33 -69.15 -25.60 -0.28
N SER A 34 -69.38 -25.71 1.03
CA SER A 34 -70.43 -26.56 1.60
C SER A 34 -71.82 -26.10 1.14
N PHE A 35 -72.10 -24.80 1.25
CA PHE A 35 -73.35 -24.19 0.80
C PHE A 35 -73.59 -24.37 -0.71
N ARG A 36 -72.53 -24.23 -1.53
CA ARG A 36 -72.59 -24.47 -2.98
C ARG A 36 -72.87 -25.92 -3.33
N ASN A 37 -72.32 -26.86 -2.55
CA ASN A 37 -72.57 -28.30 -2.75
C ASN A 37 -74.01 -28.69 -2.34
N GLN A 38 -74.56 -28.03 -1.33
CA GLN A 38 -75.95 -28.22 -0.88
C GLN A 38 -76.97 -27.57 -1.84
N ASN A 39 -76.61 -26.48 -2.52
CA ASN A 39 -77.49 -25.72 -3.40
C ASN A 39 -76.95 -25.64 -4.84
N PRO A 40 -77.21 -26.68 -5.68
CA PRO A 40 -76.66 -26.74 -7.04
C PRO A 40 -77.12 -25.60 -7.96
N ASN A 41 -78.29 -24.99 -7.71
CA ASN A 41 -78.84 -23.89 -8.50
C ASN A 41 -78.03 -22.57 -8.42
N ILE A 42 -77.16 -22.44 -7.43
CA ILE A 42 -76.37 -21.22 -7.17
C ILE A 42 -74.88 -21.44 -7.53
N LYS A 43 -74.55 -22.61 -8.09
CA LYS A 43 -73.18 -23.03 -8.39
C LYS A 43 -72.42 -22.07 -9.30
N ASP A 44 -73.13 -21.44 -10.24
CA ASP A 44 -72.55 -20.49 -11.19
C ASP A 44 -72.53 -19.04 -10.68
N ARG A 45 -73.27 -18.74 -9.59
CA ARG A 45 -73.32 -17.40 -8.97
C ARG A 45 -72.28 -17.22 -7.86
N ILE A 46 -71.84 -18.30 -7.20
CA ILE A 46 -70.83 -18.23 -6.12
C ILE A 46 -69.48 -18.71 -6.66
N PHE A 47 -68.53 -17.77 -6.77
CA PHE A 47 -67.15 -18.09 -7.10
C PHE A 47 -66.42 -18.64 -5.88
N THR A 48 -66.18 -19.96 -5.84
CA THR A 48 -65.38 -20.58 -4.78
C THR A 48 -64.14 -21.28 -5.35
N ALA A 49 -63.05 -21.18 -4.60
CA ALA A 49 -61.79 -21.85 -4.89
C ALA A 49 -61.80 -23.29 -4.37
N LYS A 50 -61.05 -24.18 -5.04
CA LYS A 50 -60.73 -25.50 -4.47
C LYS A 50 -59.99 -25.29 -3.15
N THR A 51 -60.55 -25.76 -2.04
CA THR A 51 -60.00 -25.54 -0.69
C THR A 51 -58.52 -25.92 -0.58
N LYS A 52 -58.10 -27.03 -1.20
CA LYS A 52 -56.69 -27.47 -1.19
C LYS A 52 -55.73 -26.46 -1.83
N ILE A 53 -56.09 -25.91 -3.00
CA ILE A 53 -55.25 -24.94 -3.72
C ILE A 53 -55.21 -23.61 -2.95
N TYR A 54 -56.35 -23.21 -2.39
CA TYR A 54 -56.44 -22.01 -1.55
C TYR A 54 -55.59 -22.12 -0.27
N LEU A 55 -55.56 -23.30 0.35
CA LEU A 55 -54.73 -23.59 1.52
C LEU A 55 -53.22 -23.55 1.19
N ILE A 56 -52.80 -24.18 0.07
CA ILE A 56 -51.40 -24.14 -0.40
C ILE A 56 -50.95 -22.69 -0.61
N ARG A 57 -51.78 -21.87 -1.24
CA ARG A 57 -51.50 -20.44 -1.47
C ARG A 57 -51.23 -19.69 -0.16
N ILE A 58 -52.10 -19.87 0.83
CA ILE A 58 -51.97 -19.22 2.14
C ILE A 58 -50.66 -19.64 2.82
N ILE A 59 -50.33 -20.94 2.76
CA ILE A 59 -49.09 -21.48 3.34
C ILE A 59 -47.86 -20.86 2.66
N CYS A 60 -47.82 -20.79 1.33
CA CYS A 60 -46.73 -20.16 0.59
C CYS A 60 -46.56 -18.67 0.97
N LEU A 61 -47.66 -17.92 1.09
CA LEU A 61 -47.58 -16.50 1.49
C LEU A 61 -47.03 -16.34 2.92
N LEU A 62 -47.51 -17.15 3.87
CA LEU A 62 -47.04 -17.11 5.27
C LEU A 62 -45.56 -17.48 5.37
N LEU A 63 -45.10 -18.49 4.62
CA LEU A 63 -43.69 -18.85 4.52
C LEU A 63 -42.86 -17.70 3.94
N SER A 64 -43.32 -17.08 2.85
CA SER A 64 -42.64 -15.92 2.25
C SER A 64 -42.47 -14.77 3.24
N LEU A 65 -43.54 -14.39 3.95
CA LEU A 65 -43.50 -13.34 4.98
C LEU A 65 -42.59 -13.70 6.16
N SER A 66 -42.63 -14.96 6.61
CA SER A 66 -41.77 -15.45 7.68
C SER A 66 -40.28 -15.38 7.30
N PHE A 67 -39.91 -15.78 6.08
CA PHE A 67 -38.54 -15.70 5.59
C PHE A 67 -38.08 -14.26 5.31
N ALA A 68 -38.97 -13.39 4.81
CA ALA A 68 -38.68 -11.96 4.68
C ALA A 68 -38.40 -11.33 6.04
N PHE A 69 -39.19 -11.70 7.05
CA PHE A 69 -38.98 -11.24 8.41
C PHE A 69 -37.69 -11.81 9.02
N TYR A 70 -37.40 -13.10 8.80
CA TYR A 70 -36.14 -13.71 9.22
C TYR A 70 -34.93 -13.02 8.56
N SER A 71 -35.09 -12.54 7.32
CA SER A 71 -34.09 -11.73 6.63
C SER A 71 -33.86 -10.34 7.26
N LEU A 72 -34.77 -9.84 8.09
CA LEU A 72 -34.55 -8.59 8.82
C LEU A 72 -33.75 -8.83 10.10
N PHE A 73 -33.70 -10.06 10.61
CA PHE A 73 -32.77 -10.42 11.67
C PHE A 73 -31.38 -10.61 11.08
N LYS A 74 -30.39 -9.90 11.64
CA LYS A 74 -28.97 -10.15 11.35
C LYS A 74 -28.66 -11.62 11.65
N ILE A 75 -28.47 -12.44 10.63
CA ILE A 75 -27.83 -13.75 10.80
C ILE A 75 -26.42 -13.50 11.31
N LYS A 76 -26.01 -14.37 12.24
CA LYS A 76 -24.69 -14.36 12.85
C LYS A 76 -23.64 -14.42 11.73
N SER A 77 -22.79 -13.40 11.69
CA SER A 77 -21.71 -13.20 10.73
C SER A 77 -21.00 -14.51 10.34
N THR A 78 -20.97 -14.80 9.06
CA THR A 78 -19.91 -15.64 8.48
C THR A 78 -18.66 -14.78 8.36
N GLU A 79 -17.54 -15.28 8.87
CA GLU A 79 -16.23 -14.62 8.78
C GLU A 79 -15.83 -14.56 7.30
N VAL A 80 -15.89 -13.37 6.71
CA VAL A 80 -15.33 -13.10 5.39
C VAL A 80 -14.24 -12.07 5.59
N GLU A 81 -13.02 -12.54 5.37
CA GLU A 81 -11.76 -11.84 5.61
C GLU A 81 -11.59 -10.72 4.58
N SER A 82 -11.64 -9.46 5.01
CA SER A 82 -11.18 -8.36 4.17
C SER A 82 -9.90 -7.77 4.76
N VAL A 83 -8.81 -7.99 4.03
CA VAL A 83 -7.46 -7.58 4.39
C VAL A 83 -7.35 -6.07 4.22
N LYS A 84 -7.29 -5.31 5.32
CA LYS A 84 -6.65 -3.99 5.30
C LYS A 84 -5.19 -4.17 5.68
N GLU A 85 -4.36 -4.31 4.66
CA GLU A 85 -2.90 -4.39 4.76
C GLU A 85 -2.34 -3.10 5.37
N PHE A 86 -2.13 -3.07 6.69
CA PHE A 86 -1.24 -2.07 7.28
C PHE A 86 0.20 -2.62 7.21
N GLU A 87 0.85 -2.42 6.07
CA GLU A 87 2.23 -2.86 5.81
C GLU A 87 3.31 -1.99 6.49
N SER A 88 3.04 -1.35 7.64
CA SER A 88 4.00 -0.42 8.25
C SER A 88 4.44 -0.91 9.63
N ALA A 89 5.75 -1.16 9.78
CA ALA A 89 6.40 -1.28 11.08
C ALA A 89 6.89 0.09 11.57
N ASP A 90 6.92 0.28 12.88
CA ASP A 90 7.59 1.39 13.55
C ASP A 90 8.99 0.95 13.97
N ILE A 91 10.01 1.56 13.36
CA ILE A 91 11.42 1.25 13.60
C ILE A 91 12.03 2.44 14.33
N LEU A 92 12.48 2.23 15.56
CA LEU A 92 13.15 3.25 16.37
C LEU A 92 14.61 2.88 16.55
N PHE A 93 15.50 3.71 15.99
CA PHE A 93 16.92 3.65 16.27
C PHE A 93 17.21 4.39 17.59
N VAL A 94 17.83 3.70 18.54
CA VAL A 94 18.31 4.27 19.81
C VAL A 94 19.83 4.31 19.70
N VAL A 95 20.37 5.47 19.37
CA VAL A 95 21.75 5.63 18.92
C VAL A 95 22.58 6.33 19.99
N ASP A 96 23.67 5.69 20.36
CA ASP A 96 24.70 6.27 21.21
C ASP A 96 25.45 7.35 20.44
N VAL A 97 25.55 8.53 21.03
CA VAL A 97 26.30 9.68 20.51
C VAL A 97 27.30 10.21 21.54
N SER A 98 27.73 9.37 22.47
CA SER A 98 28.81 9.68 23.40
C SER A 98 30.17 9.81 22.66
N LEU A 99 31.18 10.35 23.36
CA LEU A 99 32.50 10.57 22.76
C LEU A 99 33.19 9.27 22.31
N SER A 100 32.91 8.14 22.95
CA SER A 100 33.45 6.81 22.58
C SER A 100 33.03 6.39 21.17
N MET A 101 31.89 6.88 20.68
CA MET A 101 31.41 6.66 19.31
C MET A 101 32.23 7.43 18.24
N ASN A 102 33.16 8.29 18.65
CA ASN A 102 34.15 8.90 17.74
C ASN A 102 35.50 8.17 17.72
N ALA A 103 35.58 6.98 18.33
CA ALA A 103 36.77 6.14 18.23
C ALA A 103 37.04 5.68 16.79
N ILE A 104 38.33 5.58 16.46
CA ILE A 104 38.84 5.26 15.11
C ILE A 104 39.26 3.79 14.93
N ASP A 105 38.87 2.89 15.83
CA ASP A 105 39.06 1.45 15.67
C ASP A 105 38.22 0.86 14.53
N VAL A 106 37.13 1.54 14.18
CA VAL A 106 36.31 1.25 13.00
C VAL A 106 36.31 2.46 12.09
N SER A 107 36.81 2.30 10.85
CA SER A 107 36.95 3.40 9.90
C SER A 107 35.60 3.84 9.30
N PRO A 108 35.33 5.16 9.15
CA PRO A 108 36.14 6.30 9.61
C PRO A 108 36.09 6.51 11.15
N THR A 109 34.90 6.47 11.73
CA THR A 109 34.66 6.39 13.17
C THR A 109 33.46 5.49 13.42
N ARG A 110 33.25 4.99 14.64
CA ARG A 110 32.09 4.14 14.99
C ARG A 110 30.76 4.77 14.58
N LEU A 111 30.54 6.06 14.87
CA LEU A 111 29.32 6.77 14.48
C LEU A 111 29.20 6.93 12.96
N LYS A 112 30.29 7.23 12.25
CA LYS A 112 30.28 7.30 10.77
C LYS A 112 30.01 5.95 10.13
N ARG A 113 30.48 4.86 10.74
CA ARG A 113 30.17 3.49 10.31
C ARG A 113 28.67 3.21 10.41
N PHE A 114 28.03 3.58 11.53
CA PHE A 114 26.57 3.49 11.66
C PHE A 114 25.86 4.31 10.58
N GLN A 115 26.25 5.57 10.37
CA GLN A 115 25.63 6.45 9.37
C GLN A 115 25.70 5.83 7.97
N ASP A 116 26.87 5.34 7.55
CA ASP A 116 27.04 4.69 6.24
C ASP A 116 26.13 3.44 6.11
N LEU A 117 26.13 2.57 7.12
CA LEU A 117 25.30 1.36 7.13
C LEU A 117 23.80 1.71 7.07
N ALA A 118 23.35 2.63 7.93
CA ALA A 118 21.96 3.02 8.05
C ALA A 118 21.46 3.68 6.75
N LEU A 119 22.25 4.57 6.13
CA LEU A 119 21.93 5.21 4.86
C LEU A 119 21.82 4.21 3.70
N ARG A 120 22.65 3.16 3.69
CA ARG A 120 22.59 2.10 2.67
C ARG A 120 21.32 1.26 2.75
N ILE A 121 20.84 0.96 3.95
CA ILE A 121 19.62 0.15 4.13
C ILE A 121 18.32 0.96 4.11
N LEU A 122 18.39 2.28 4.32
CA LEU A 122 17.23 3.16 4.39
C LEU A 122 16.25 3.01 3.20
N PRO A 123 16.71 2.89 1.94
CA PRO A 123 15.82 2.68 0.79
C PRO A 123 15.00 1.39 0.88
N SER A 124 15.57 0.33 1.48
CA SER A 124 14.91 -0.97 1.68
C SER A 124 13.88 -0.94 2.82
N LEU A 125 13.92 0.07 3.68
CA LEU A 125 12.96 0.28 4.76
C LEU A 125 11.74 1.13 4.33
N LYS A 126 11.60 1.43 3.03
CA LYS A 126 10.47 2.20 2.48
C LYS A 126 9.12 1.54 2.79
N GLY A 127 8.17 2.37 3.21
CA GLY A 127 6.83 1.93 3.65
C GLY A 127 6.70 1.72 5.16
N ASN A 128 7.79 1.82 5.92
CA ASN A 128 7.79 1.81 7.39
C ASN A 128 7.88 3.23 7.95
N ARG A 129 7.58 3.41 9.24
CA ARG A 129 7.85 4.66 9.96
C ARG A 129 9.16 4.50 10.73
N LEU A 130 10.09 5.42 10.54
CA LEU A 130 11.40 5.42 11.17
C LEU A 130 11.51 6.62 12.10
N GLY A 131 12.16 6.43 13.24
CA GLY A 131 12.51 7.50 14.16
C GLY A 131 13.86 7.23 14.81
N ILE A 132 14.46 8.28 15.40
CA ILE A 132 15.80 8.22 15.99
C ILE A 132 15.75 8.90 17.36
N ILE A 133 16.15 8.16 18.37
CA ILE A 133 16.41 8.64 19.72
C ILE A 133 17.92 8.63 19.88
N VAL A 134 18.49 9.74 20.33
CA VAL A 134 19.92 9.82 20.63
C VAL A 134 20.11 9.78 22.14
N PHE A 135 21.24 9.23 22.58
CA PHE A 135 21.61 9.23 23.98
C PHE A 135 23.13 9.36 24.20
N ALA A 136 23.47 10.03 25.29
CA ALA A 136 24.77 10.05 25.95
C ALA A 136 24.46 10.25 27.44
N GLY A 137 24.95 11.31 28.12
CA GLY A 137 24.55 11.61 29.51
C GLY A 137 23.09 12.07 29.66
N GLN A 138 22.43 12.38 28.54
CA GLN A 138 21.00 12.68 28.43
C GLN A 138 20.47 11.99 27.17
N SER A 139 19.14 11.95 27.03
CA SER A 139 18.50 11.42 25.82
C SER A 139 17.44 12.38 25.30
N PHE A 140 17.19 12.38 23.99
CA PHE A 140 16.04 13.05 23.39
C PHE A 140 15.67 12.41 22.04
N SER A 141 14.43 12.65 21.59
CA SER A 141 13.98 12.22 20.27
C SER A 141 14.55 13.18 19.23
N PHE A 142 15.54 12.75 18.47
CA PHE A 142 16.19 13.56 17.45
C PHE A 142 15.38 13.59 16.14
N CYS A 143 14.94 12.41 15.68
CA CYS A 143 14.02 12.28 14.56
C CYS A 143 12.68 11.73 15.08
N PRO A 144 11.56 12.47 14.95
CA PRO A 144 10.24 11.92 15.23
C PRO A 144 9.91 10.78 14.26
N LEU A 145 9.01 9.88 14.66
CA LEU A 145 8.54 8.79 13.79
C LEU A 145 7.88 9.34 12.52
N THR A 146 8.48 9.05 11.37
CA THR A 146 8.00 9.50 10.05
C THR A 146 8.19 8.42 8.99
N SER A 147 7.34 8.39 7.98
CA SER A 147 7.52 7.54 6.79
C SER A 147 8.38 8.19 5.70
N ASP A 148 8.83 9.43 5.92
CA ASP A 148 9.67 10.17 4.99
C ASP A 148 11.14 9.74 5.13
N ILE A 149 11.59 8.90 4.20
CA ILE A 149 12.99 8.44 4.13
C ILE A 149 13.97 9.60 3.94
N SER A 150 13.60 10.62 3.16
CA SER A 150 14.51 11.74 2.89
C SER A 150 14.76 12.54 4.16
N ALA A 151 13.72 12.84 4.92
CA ALA A 151 13.87 13.49 6.23
C ALA A 151 14.75 12.64 7.17
N VAL A 152 14.51 11.33 7.26
CA VAL A 152 15.30 10.43 8.12
C VAL A 152 16.76 10.37 7.66
N SER A 153 17.03 10.39 6.35
CA SER A 153 18.38 10.46 5.80
C SER A 153 19.11 11.72 6.27
N ASP A 154 18.43 12.87 6.24
CA ASP A 154 19.01 14.15 6.70
C ASP A 154 19.33 14.10 8.20
N TYR A 155 18.43 13.53 9.01
CA TYR A 155 18.69 13.28 10.44
C TYR A 155 19.89 12.35 10.64
N ILE A 156 19.97 11.21 9.93
CA ILE A 156 21.11 10.29 10.08
C ILE A 156 22.43 11.01 9.77
N GLN A 157 22.49 11.78 8.69
CA GLN A 157 23.69 12.54 8.31
C GLN A 157 24.07 13.61 9.33
N ALA A 158 23.07 14.22 9.97
CA ALA A 158 23.27 15.24 11.00
C ALA A 158 23.70 14.68 12.36
N LEU A 159 23.67 13.36 12.58
CA LEU A 159 24.13 12.78 13.85
C LEU A 159 25.60 13.14 14.11
N GLY A 160 25.88 13.57 15.34
CA GLY A 160 27.23 13.91 15.80
C GLY A 160 27.37 13.76 17.31
N VAL A 161 28.60 13.54 17.78
CA VAL A 161 28.89 13.28 19.20
C VAL A 161 28.68 14.48 20.12
N GLU A 162 28.49 15.69 19.55
CA GLU A 162 28.32 16.93 20.31
C GLU A 162 26.86 17.34 20.51
N MET A 163 25.92 16.59 19.92
CA MET A 163 24.50 16.95 19.99
C MET A 163 23.92 16.81 21.40
N VAL A 164 24.57 16.01 22.25
CA VAL A 164 24.17 15.81 23.64
C VAL A 164 25.22 16.48 24.53
N GLY A 165 24.91 17.65 25.07
CA GLY A 165 25.85 18.49 25.84
C GLY A 165 26.28 17.94 27.22
N SER A 166 25.93 16.70 27.56
CA SER A 166 26.26 16.04 28.82
C SER A 166 27.13 14.82 28.56
N LYS A 167 28.28 14.75 29.24
CA LYS A 167 29.19 13.59 29.20
C LYS A 167 28.57 12.37 29.89
N GLY A 168 29.06 11.18 29.52
CA GLY A 168 28.59 9.88 30.01
C GLY A 168 27.63 9.19 29.06
N THR A 169 27.15 8.02 29.46
CA THR A 169 26.24 7.19 28.66
C THR A 169 25.11 6.65 29.54
N ASP A 170 23.87 7.01 29.22
CA ASP A 170 22.67 6.59 29.95
C ASP A 170 21.60 6.04 28.99
N LEU A 171 21.71 4.74 28.72
CA LEU A 171 20.70 4.00 27.95
C LEU A 171 19.35 3.93 28.67
N SER A 172 19.31 3.96 30.00
CA SER A 172 18.05 3.85 30.76
C SER A 172 17.10 5.00 30.42
N LEU A 173 17.61 6.23 30.36
CA LEU A 173 16.86 7.43 29.97
C LEU A 173 16.38 7.38 28.51
N ALA A 174 17.11 6.69 27.64
CA ALA A 174 16.75 6.50 26.25
C ALA A 174 15.60 5.49 26.09
N LEU A 175 15.66 4.38 26.83
CA LEU A 175 14.62 3.36 26.84
C LEU A 175 13.33 3.85 27.52
N GLU A 176 13.42 4.71 28.54
CA GLU A 176 12.23 5.38 29.08
C GLU A 176 11.52 6.25 28.04
N ARG A 177 12.30 7.00 27.24
CA ARG A 177 11.76 7.83 26.15
C ARG A 177 11.17 7.00 25.03
N LEU A 178 11.83 5.91 24.67
CA LEU A 178 11.31 4.91 23.73
C LEU A 178 9.91 4.43 24.14
N ASN A 179 9.76 4.03 25.40
CA ASN A 179 8.49 3.57 25.95
C ASN A 179 7.42 4.69 26.00
N LYS A 180 7.80 5.94 26.27
CA LYS A 180 6.90 7.10 26.19
C LYS A 180 6.39 7.35 24.76
N ILE A 181 7.26 7.26 23.76
CA ILE A 181 6.89 7.43 22.33
C ILE A 181 5.93 6.32 21.90
N ARG A 182 6.20 5.08 22.32
CA ARG A 182 5.36 3.93 22.00
C ARG A 182 3.97 4.00 22.61
N LYS A 183 3.85 4.37 23.88
CA LYS A 183 2.54 4.53 24.56
C LYS A 183 1.65 5.58 23.91
N LYS A 184 2.24 6.60 23.25
CA LYS A 184 1.49 7.65 22.55
C LYS A 184 0.94 7.17 21.19
N ASN A 185 1.51 6.11 20.61
CA ASN A 185 1.19 5.64 19.27
C ASN A 185 0.32 4.37 19.29
N ASN A 186 -0.43 4.16 18.20
CA ASN A 186 -1.41 3.07 18.10
C ASN A 186 -0.78 1.66 18.29
N PRO A 187 -1.42 0.76 19.09
CA PRO A 187 -0.94 -0.61 19.34
C PRO A 187 -0.99 -1.54 18.09
N ILE A 188 -1.53 -1.03 16.98
CA ILE A 188 -1.79 -1.79 15.75
C ILE A 188 -0.55 -1.84 14.84
N THR A 189 0.52 -1.08 15.10
CA THR A 189 1.78 -1.17 14.32
C THR A 189 2.77 -2.12 14.98
N SER A 190 3.54 -2.85 14.19
CA SER A 190 4.59 -3.69 14.76
C SER A 190 5.79 -2.83 15.15
N GLN A 191 6.34 -3.06 16.34
CA GLN A 191 7.36 -2.21 16.92
C GLN A 191 8.72 -2.92 16.90
N ILE A 192 9.73 -2.27 16.33
CA ILE A 192 11.10 -2.75 16.25
C ILE A 192 12.01 -1.69 16.86
N THR A 193 12.86 -2.10 17.80
CA THR A 193 13.92 -1.25 18.39
C THR A 193 15.27 -1.69 17.85
N VAL A 194 16.07 -0.74 17.39
CA VAL A 194 17.48 -0.98 17.05
C VAL A 194 18.34 -0.15 17.98
N VAL A 195 18.97 -0.78 18.97
CA VAL A 195 19.92 -0.13 19.88
C VAL A 195 21.30 -0.15 19.23
N VAL A 196 21.98 0.99 19.15
CA VAL A 196 23.30 1.13 18.53
C VAL A 196 24.24 1.75 19.55
N SER A 197 25.26 1.01 19.99
CA SER A 197 26.21 1.45 21.01
C SER A 197 27.47 0.60 20.98
N ASP A 198 28.55 1.09 21.57
CA ASP A 198 29.75 0.30 21.90
C ASP A 198 29.62 -0.44 23.25
N GLY A 199 28.55 -0.17 24.01
CA GLY A 199 28.27 -0.80 25.30
C GLY A 199 29.15 -0.29 26.44
N GLU A 200 29.87 0.81 26.24
CA GLU A 200 30.74 1.37 27.26
C GLU A 200 29.94 2.12 28.35
N ASP A 201 30.42 2.05 29.59
CA ASP A 201 30.01 2.90 30.71
C ASP A 201 28.52 2.94 31.10
N HIS A 202 27.98 1.84 31.64
CA HIS A 202 26.76 1.94 32.45
C HIS A 202 26.67 0.87 33.56
N GLU A 203 27.74 0.72 34.31
CA GLU A 203 27.75 -0.23 35.43
C GLU A 203 26.60 0.08 36.41
N ASN A 204 25.83 -0.96 36.77
CA ASN A 204 24.77 -0.96 37.80
C ASN A 204 23.40 -0.31 37.49
N GLN A 205 23.07 0.00 36.24
CA GLN A 205 21.73 0.53 35.90
C GLN A 205 20.74 -0.59 35.52
N THR A 206 19.59 -0.63 36.19
CA THR A 206 18.45 -1.46 35.78
C THR A 206 17.76 -0.86 34.56
N LEU A 207 17.81 -1.56 33.43
CA LEU A 207 17.17 -1.13 32.20
C LEU A 207 15.65 -1.41 32.22
N PRO A 208 14.80 -0.46 31.82
CA PRO A 208 13.38 -0.71 31.69
C PRO A 208 13.13 -1.71 30.54
N PRO A 209 12.11 -2.60 30.66
CA PRO A 209 11.81 -3.57 29.62
C PRO A 209 11.37 -2.88 28.33
N ILE A 210 11.74 -3.47 27.20
CA ILE A 210 11.41 -3.00 25.86
C ILE A 210 10.32 -3.92 25.28
N GLU A 211 9.20 -3.35 24.87
CA GLU A 211 8.14 -4.10 24.17
C GLU A 211 8.51 -4.33 22.68
N GLY A 212 8.06 -5.42 22.08
CA GLY A 212 8.31 -5.70 20.65
C GLY A 212 9.69 -6.28 20.35
N GLU A 213 10.07 -6.29 19.08
CA GLU A 213 11.31 -6.93 18.62
C GLU A 213 12.51 -6.00 18.87
N VAL A 214 13.58 -6.54 19.45
CA VAL A 214 14.78 -5.77 19.78
C VAL A 214 16.00 -6.32 19.04
N ILE A 215 16.73 -5.42 18.41
CA ILE A 215 18.00 -5.71 17.75
C ILE A 215 19.06 -4.80 18.37
N VAL A 216 20.17 -5.36 18.80
CA VAL A 216 21.31 -4.61 19.34
C VAL A 216 22.45 -4.67 18.34
N TRP A 217 22.92 -3.51 17.91
CA TRP A 217 24.06 -3.32 17.05
C TRP A 217 25.25 -2.84 17.88
N GLY A 218 26.25 -3.71 17.99
CA GLY A 218 27.55 -3.34 18.54
C GLY A 218 28.43 -2.71 17.49
N ILE A 219 29.13 -1.63 17.86
CA ILE A 219 30.14 -1.01 17.03
C ILE A 219 31.41 -0.78 17.85
N GLY A 220 32.54 -1.22 17.33
CA GLY A 220 33.84 -1.08 17.95
C GLY A 220 34.59 -2.40 18.01
N THR A 221 35.76 -2.37 18.60
CA THR A 221 36.61 -3.55 18.82
C THR A 221 36.84 -3.75 20.31
N GLU A 222 37.07 -5.00 20.72
CA GLU A 222 37.45 -5.32 22.10
C GLU A 222 38.88 -4.83 22.43
N GLU A 223 39.74 -4.72 21.42
CA GLU A 223 41.08 -4.12 21.53
C GLU A 223 40.99 -2.62 21.84
N GLY A 224 40.00 -1.96 21.25
CA GLY A 224 39.66 -0.56 21.49
C GLY A 224 40.31 0.41 20.52
N GLY A 225 39.77 1.62 20.47
CA GLY A 225 40.22 2.71 19.60
C GLY A 225 40.49 3.98 20.36
N LEU A 226 41.44 4.77 19.86
CA LEU A 226 41.64 6.14 20.32
C LEU A 226 40.44 6.99 19.89
N ILE A 227 39.99 7.88 20.77
CA ILE A 227 38.90 8.81 20.47
C ILE A 227 39.50 10.06 19.81
N GLU A 228 39.18 10.29 18.55
CA GLU A 228 39.49 11.55 17.89
C GLU A 228 38.42 12.59 18.28
N TYR A 229 38.81 13.83 18.57
CA TYR A 229 37.89 14.91 18.87
C TYR A 229 38.42 16.23 18.31
N ARG A 230 37.50 17.04 17.80
CA ARG A 230 37.79 18.38 17.29
C ARG A 230 36.89 19.37 17.99
N ASP A 231 37.51 20.26 18.76
CA ASP A 231 36.79 21.30 19.47
C ASP A 231 36.23 22.33 18.45
N PRO A 232 34.90 22.53 18.39
CA PRO A 232 34.26 23.43 17.45
C PRO A 232 34.51 24.91 17.78
N GLY A 233 34.77 25.24 19.05
CA GLY A 233 35.05 26.61 19.47
C GLY A 233 36.47 27.04 19.16
N THR A 234 37.45 26.16 19.35
CA THR A 234 38.88 26.48 19.14
C THR A 234 39.45 25.96 17.82
N GLY A 235 38.74 25.06 17.13
CA GLY A 235 39.18 24.40 15.90
C GLY A 235 40.31 23.38 16.08
N ARG A 236 40.81 23.20 17.31
CA ARG A 236 41.89 22.27 17.65
C ARG A 236 41.35 20.84 17.61
N GLY A 237 42.05 19.98 16.86
CA GLY A 237 41.73 18.56 16.75
C GLY A 237 42.86 17.70 17.27
N GLY A 238 42.52 16.55 17.85
CA GLY A 238 43.47 15.56 18.35
C GLY A 238 42.76 14.43 19.09
N PHE A 239 43.52 13.69 19.89
CA PHE A 239 43.01 12.56 20.65
C PHE A 239 42.66 12.95 22.08
N VAL A 240 41.57 12.42 22.60
CA VAL A 240 41.09 12.68 23.96
C VAL A 240 42.05 12.09 24.99
N THR A 241 42.44 12.89 25.99
CA THR A 241 43.25 12.43 27.13
C THR A 241 42.43 12.21 28.39
N ALA A 242 42.93 11.38 29.32
CA ALA A 242 42.27 11.09 30.59
C ALA A 242 42.02 12.34 31.45
N ASP A 243 42.86 13.36 31.31
CA ASP A 243 42.75 14.67 31.96
C ASP A 243 41.68 15.58 31.30
N ALA A 244 40.82 15.03 30.44
CA ALA A 244 39.82 15.73 29.64
C ALA A 244 40.38 16.80 28.68
N GLY A 245 41.64 16.65 28.28
CA GLY A 245 42.31 17.48 27.28
C GLY A 245 42.34 16.85 25.89
N ILE A 246 43.03 17.52 24.96
CA ILE A 246 43.25 17.05 23.59
C ILE A 246 44.75 17.02 23.33
N SER A 247 45.26 15.89 22.85
CA SER A 247 46.65 15.70 22.43
C SER A 247 46.74 15.54 20.92
N ASN A 248 47.65 16.26 20.26
CA ASN A 248 47.88 16.11 18.82
C ASN A 248 48.69 14.84 18.47
N SER A 249 49.30 14.19 19.47
CA SER A 249 50.08 12.97 19.28
C SER A 249 49.27 11.73 19.67
N SER A 250 49.23 10.73 18.79
CA SER A 250 48.63 9.41 19.03
C SER A 250 49.44 8.52 19.97
N THR A 251 50.60 8.97 20.44
CA THR A 251 51.49 8.24 21.35
C THR A 251 51.62 8.89 22.72
N ALA A 252 50.76 9.86 23.05
CA ALA A 252 50.78 10.50 24.36
C ALA A 252 50.47 9.49 25.48
N PRO A 253 51.11 9.61 26.67
CA PRO A 253 51.02 8.61 27.73
C PRO A 253 49.63 8.51 28.41
N ASN A 254 48.75 9.50 28.21
CA ASN A 254 47.45 9.61 28.90
C ASN A 254 46.25 9.58 27.93
N LEU A 255 46.32 8.85 26.82
CA LEU A 255 45.23 8.77 25.85
C LEU A 255 44.09 7.88 26.34
N VAL A 256 42.84 8.29 26.08
CA VAL A 256 41.66 7.47 26.36
C VAL A 256 41.49 6.45 25.25
N LEU A 257 41.51 5.18 25.64
CA LEU A 257 41.25 4.04 24.76
C LEU A 257 39.86 3.50 25.07
N SER A 258 38.91 3.71 24.14
CA SER A 258 37.54 3.23 24.27
C SER A 258 37.41 1.82 23.74
N LYS A 259 36.75 0.92 24.49
CA LYS A 259 36.60 -0.49 24.13
C LYS A 259 35.13 -0.89 24.03
N MET A 260 34.81 -1.73 23.05
CA MET A 260 33.48 -2.30 22.94
C MET A 260 33.25 -3.37 24.02
N ASN A 261 32.14 -3.27 24.76
CA ASN A 261 31.73 -4.28 25.73
C ASN A 261 30.67 -5.22 25.14
N VAL A 262 31.16 -6.30 24.52
CA VAL A 262 30.33 -7.29 23.82
C VAL A 262 29.40 -8.05 24.77
N GLU A 263 29.89 -8.41 25.96
CA GLU A 263 29.10 -9.15 26.96
C GLU A 263 27.86 -8.37 27.39
N ARG A 264 28.03 -7.07 27.59
CA ARG A 264 26.93 -6.17 27.94
C ARG A 264 25.91 -6.01 26.82
N LEU A 265 26.36 -5.80 25.58
CA LEU A 265 25.44 -5.66 24.45
C LEU A 265 24.64 -6.95 24.21
N LYS A 266 25.27 -8.12 24.42
CA LYS A 266 24.58 -9.42 24.40
C LYS A 266 23.59 -9.54 25.56
N SER A 267 23.93 -9.09 26.78
CA SER A 267 23.01 -9.15 27.91
C SER A 267 21.76 -8.28 27.70
N ILE A 268 21.91 -7.09 27.09
CA ILE A 268 20.79 -6.21 26.71
C ILE A 268 19.87 -6.91 25.70
N ALA A 269 20.44 -7.59 24.71
CA ALA A 269 19.66 -8.35 23.74
C ALA A 269 18.91 -9.51 24.41
N ILE A 270 19.58 -10.31 25.23
CA ILE A 270 18.99 -11.47 25.91
C ILE A 270 17.87 -11.05 26.86
N GLN A 271 18.06 -9.98 27.64
CA GLN A 271 17.06 -9.48 28.59
C GLN A 271 15.74 -9.08 27.90
N ASN A 272 15.80 -8.67 26.63
CA ASN A 272 14.64 -8.21 25.86
C ASN A 272 14.23 -9.21 24.76
N ASN A 273 14.63 -10.47 24.86
CA ASN A 273 14.35 -11.51 23.86
C ASN A 273 14.77 -11.12 22.42
N GLY A 274 15.80 -10.27 22.31
CA GLY A 274 16.32 -9.72 21.07
C GLY A 274 17.56 -10.43 20.55
N SER A 275 18.08 -9.93 19.43
CA SER A 275 19.31 -10.44 18.79
C SER A 275 20.43 -9.40 18.81
N TYR A 276 21.67 -9.86 18.99
CA TYR A 276 22.87 -9.02 18.94
C TYR A 276 23.63 -9.25 17.63
N TYR A 277 24.10 -8.16 17.02
CA TYR A 277 24.95 -8.17 15.83
C TYR A 277 26.11 -7.19 15.99
N ASP A 278 27.31 -7.61 15.64
CA ASP A 278 28.46 -6.73 15.46
C ASP A 278 28.41 -6.17 14.03
N ILE A 279 28.31 -4.85 13.88
CA ILE A 279 28.25 -4.16 12.59
C ILE A 279 29.54 -3.37 12.28
N SER A 280 30.60 -3.58 13.07
CA SER A 280 31.88 -2.90 12.94
C SER A 280 32.47 -3.10 11.54
N PHE A 281 32.56 -4.36 11.10
CA PHE A 281 33.13 -4.71 9.80
C PHE A 281 32.13 -5.35 8.84
N LEU A 282 31.12 -6.04 9.39
CA LEU A 282 30.10 -6.74 8.62
C LEU A 282 28.79 -5.96 8.59
N ALA A 283 27.90 -6.33 7.67
CA ALA A 283 26.57 -5.72 7.50
C ALA A 283 25.43 -6.63 7.98
N ASP A 284 25.75 -7.70 8.72
CA ASP A 284 24.81 -8.75 9.10
C ASP A 284 23.65 -8.21 9.93
N GLY A 285 23.92 -7.27 10.84
CA GLY A 285 22.86 -6.59 11.61
C GLY A 285 21.89 -5.79 10.74
N ALA A 286 22.36 -5.25 9.62
CA ALA A 286 21.53 -4.53 8.65
C ALA A 286 20.59 -5.48 7.90
N TYR A 287 21.11 -6.63 7.43
CA TYR A 287 20.29 -7.66 6.79
C TYR A 287 19.29 -8.29 7.76
N ALA A 288 19.71 -8.58 8.99
CA ALA A 288 18.84 -9.10 10.04
C ALA A 288 17.68 -8.14 10.39
N LEU A 289 17.92 -6.82 10.35
CA LEU A 289 16.85 -5.84 10.50
C LEU A 289 15.84 -5.95 9.35
N LEU A 290 16.30 -6.07 8.10
CA LEU A 290 15.40 -6.24 6.95
C LEU A 290 14.56 -7.51 7.06
N ASP A 291 15.16 -8.62 7.48
CA ASP A 291 14.47 -9.90 7.67
C ASP A 291 13.47 -9.84 8.84
N THR A 292 13.85 -9.20 9.95
CA THR A 292 12.96 -8.95 11.07
C THR A 292 11.76 -8.11 10.63
N VAL A 293 11.98 -7.03 9.89
CA VAL A 293 10.89 -6.19 9.33
C VAL A 293 9.94 -7.03 8.47
N GLN A 294 10.47 -7.90 7.62
CA GLN A 294 9.63 -8.77 6.76
C GLN A 294 8.86 -9.82 7.58
N SER A 295 9.51 -10.50 8.52
CA SER A 295 8.87 -11.54 9.34
C SER A 295 7.77 -10.99 10.24
N VAL A 296 8.00 -9.81 10.79
CA VAL A 296 7.07 -9.09 11.66
C VAL A 296 5.85 -8.60 10.86
N LYS A 297 6.02 -8.19 9.60
CA LYS A 297 4.89 -7.91 8.70
C LYS A 297 4.07 -9.18 8.45
N LYS A 298 4.72 -10.32 8.16
CA LYS A 298 4.04 -11.61 7.91
C LYS A 298 3.22 -12.12 9.10
N LYS A 299 3.77 -12.07 10.33
CA LYS A 299 3.06 -12.51 11.55
C LYS A 299 1.76 -11.72 11.80
N LYS A 300 1.76 -10.42 11.50
CA LYS A 300 0.60 -9.56 11.76
C LYS A 300 -0.50 -9.71 10.71
N ILE A 301 -0.14 -9.99 9.45
CA ILE A 301 -1.11 -10.35 8.39
C ILE A 301 -1.98 -11.52 8.85
N GLN A 302 -1.38 -12.58 9.40
CA GLN A 302 -2.10 -13.74 9.93
C GLN A 302 -3.01 -13.42 11.13
N THR A 303 -2.75 -12.33 11.85
CA THR A 303 -3.57 -11.92 13.01
C THR A 303 -4.73 -10.99 12.60
N ILE A 304 -4.59 -10.26 11.47
CA ILE A 304 -5.58 -9.27 10.98
C ILE A 304 -6.68 -9.92 10.13
N GLU A 305 -6.55 -11.18 9.70
CA GLU A 305 -7.61 -11.92 9.00
C GLU A 305 -8.94 -12.01 9.79
N ARG A 306 -8.94 -11.76 11.11
CA ARG A 306 -10.13 -11.84 11.97
C ARG A 306 -10.90 -10.51 12.14
N PHE A 307 -11.30 -9.86 11.06
CA PHE A 307 -12.28 -8.76 11.14
C PHE A 307 -13.59 -9.05 10.40
N LYS A 308 -14.67 -8.65 11.06
CA LYS A 308 -16.05 -9.10 10.87
C LYS A 308 -16.79 -8.20 9.89
N ASN A 309 -17.09 -8.69 8.69
CA ASN A 309 -18.09 -8.04 7.82
C ASN A 309 -19.51 -8.50 8.18
N GLU A 310 -20.45 -7.57 8.07
CA GLU A 310 -21.87 -7.81 8.26
C GLU A 310 -22.52 -8.11 6.92
N ASP A 311 -22.38 -9.34 6.41
CA ASP A 311 -23.18 -9.76 5.26
C ASP A 311 -24.62 -9.97 5.72
N GLY A 312 -25.51 -9.14 5.17
CA GLY A 312 -26.94 -9.17 5.41
C GLY A 312 -27.55 -10.49 4.96
N ALA A 313 -28.74 -10.79 5.49
CA ALA A 313 -29.47 -12.05 5.38
C ALA A 313 -30.02 -12.41 3.97
N HIS A 314 -29.26 -12.14 2.91
CA HIS A 314 -29.61 -12.36 1.51
C HIS A 314 -30.19 -13.76 1.19
N PRO A 315 -29.74 -14.88 1.80
CA PRO A 315 -30.31 -16.20 1.50
C PRO A 315 -31.79 -16.32 1.87
N PHE A 316 -32.20 -15.77 3.00
CA PHE A 316 -33.59 -15.85 3.47
C PHE A 316 -34.50 -14.93 2.65
N LEU A 317 -33.97 -13.81 2.17
CA LEU A 317 -34.66 -12.93 1.24
C LEU A 317 -34.92 -13.60 -0.12
N ILE A 318 -33.95 -14.36 -0.64
CA ILE A 318 -34.12 -15.15 -1.87
C ILE A 318 -35.19 -16.23 -1.66
N VAL A 319 -35.15 -16.96 -0.54
CA VAL A 319 -36.16 -17.97 -0.21
C VAL A 319 -37.56 -17.34 -0.09
N SER A 320 -37.66 -16.14 0.49
CA SER A 320 -38.92 -15.39 0.56
C SER A 320 -39.48 -15.09 -0.83
N PHE A 321 -38.66 -14.65 -1.77
CA PHE A 321 -39.09 -14.39 -3.15
C PHE A 321 -39.55 -15.65 -3.88
N ILE A 322 -38.91 -16.80 -3.65
CA ILE A 322 -39.33 -18.09 -4.24
C ILE A 322 -40.76 -18.44 -3.77
N PHE A 323 -41.04 -18.32 -2.47
CA PHE A 323 -42.38 -18.59 -1.94
C PHE A 323 -43.43 -17.58 -2.41
N LEU A 324 -43.05 -16.30 -2.59
CA LEU A 324 -43.93 -15.29 -3.17
C LEU A 324 -44.25 -15.59 -4.64
N PHE A 325 -43.27 -16.09 -5.39
CA PHE A 325 -43.47 -16.51 -6.78
C PHE A 325 -44.40 -17.73 -6.87
N LEU A 326 -44.23 -18.73 -5.98
CA LEU A 326 -45.14 -19.88 -5.87
C LEU A 326 -46.57 -19.46 -5.50
N GLU A 327 -46.73 -18.49 -4.60
CA GLU A 327 -48.04 -17.88 -4.30
C GLU A 327 -48.65 -17.26 -5.55
N ARG A 328 -47.87 -16.52 -6.36
CA ARG A 328 -48.37 -15.89 -7.56
C ARG A 328 -48.82 -16.91 -8.61
N ILE A 329 -48.04 -17.97 -8.80
CA ILE A 329 -48.38 -19.09 -9.71
C ILE A 329 -49.68 -19.77 -9.26
N THR A 330 -49.80 -20.12 -7.98
CA THR A 330 -51.02 -20.77 -7.45
C THR A 330 -52.24 -19.85 -7.54
N ASN A 331 -52.06 -18.54 -7.40
CA ASN A 331 -53.13 -17.55 -7.61
C ASN A 331 -53.57 -17.46 -9.07
N LEU A 332 -52.66 -17.61 -10.04
CA LEU A 332 -53.05 -17.71 -11.45
C LEU A 332 -53.99 -18.91 -11.63
N PHE A 333 -53.60 -20.11 -11.19
CA PHE A 333 -54.44 -21.33 -11.27
C PHE A 333 -55.82 -21.24 -10.58
N LEU A 334 -56.00 -20.30 -9.64
CA LEU A 334 -57.27 -20.03 -8.97
C LEU A 334 -58.20 -19.12 -9.78
N GLN A 335 -57.66 -18.28 -10.65
CA GLN A 335 -58.45 -17.40 -11.50
C GLN A 335 -58.93 -18.18 -12.74
N LYS A 336 -60.19 -17.97 -13.13
CA LYS A 336 -60.70 -18.37 -14.46
C LYS A 336 -60.12 -17.43 -15.52
N LEU A 337 -58.80 -17.38 -15.63
CA LEU A 337 -58.13 -16.71 -16.73
C LEU A 337 -58.40 -17.52 -18.01
N PRO A 338 -58.76 -16.88 -19.14
CA PRO A 338 -58.84 -17.56 -20.41
C PRO A 338 -57.51 -18.29 -20.68
N LYS A 339 -57.59 -19.55 -21.13
CA LYS A 339 -56.44 -20.48 -21.29
C LYS A 339 -55.27 -19.89 -22.13
N GLY A 340 -55.52 -18.83 -22.91
CA GLY A 340 -54.51 -18.10 -23.67
C GLY A 340 -53.56 -17.23 -22.84
N ILE A 341 -53.99 -16.66 -21.71
CA ILE A 341 -53.17 -15.71 -20.93
C ILE A 341 -51.97 -16.39 -20.28
N TYR A 342 -52.12 -17.62 -19.78
CA TYR A 342 -51.00 -18.39 -19.24
C TYR A 342 -49.91 -18.66 -20.26
N LYS A 343 -50.30 -18.87 -21.54
CA LYS A 343 -49.35 -19.06 -22.63
C LYS A 343 -48.59 -17.76 -22.91
N ILE A 344 -49.26 -16.61 -22.85
CA ILE A 344 -48.62 -15.28 -23.01
C ILE A 344 -47.67 -14.98 -21.86
N LEU A 345 -48.05 -15.29 -20.62
CA LEU A 345 -47.20 -15.08 -19.43
C LEU A 345 -45.98 -16.01 -19.42
N LEU A 346 -46.14 -17.29 -19.79
CA LEU A 346 -45.02 -18.20 -20.02
C LEU A 346 -44.14 -17.75 -21.18
N LEU A 347 -44.73 -17.26 -22.27
CA LEU A 347 -44.00 -16.70 -23.41
C LEU A 347 -43.21 -15.44 -23.02
N LEU A 348 -43.73 -14.59 -22.13
CA LEU A 348 -43.03 -13.40 -21.61
C LEU A 348 -41.85 -13.75 -20.68
N ILE A 349 -41.95 -14.86 -19.94
CA ILE A 349 -40.83 -15.40 -19.13
C ILE A 349 -39.77 -16.06 -20.03
N PHE A 350 -40.19 -16.69 -21.13
CA PHE A 350 -39.31 -17.31 -22.13
C PHE A 350 -38.84 -16.39 -23.25
N LEU A 351 -39.40 -15.17 -23.35
CA LEU A 351 -38.87 -14.09 -24.17
C LEU A 351 -37.52 -13.74 -23.55
N ARG A 352 -36.51 -14.44 -24.07
CA ARG A 352 -35.11 -14.36 -23.70
C ARG A 352 -34.75 -12.90 -23.45
N VAL A 353 -34.52 -12.58 -22.19
CA VAL A 353 -33.50 -11.59 -21.85
C VAL A 353 -32.17 -12.29 -22.17
N SER A 354 -31.81 -12.37 -23.46
CA SER A 354 -30.58 -13.02 -23.92
C SER A 354 -29.34 -12.27 -23.47
N HIS A 355 -29.52 -11.05 -22.97
CA HIS A 355 -28.49 -10.26 -22.34
C HIS A 355 -29.04 -9.81 -20.99
N LEU A 356 -28.67 -10.54 -19.95
CA LEU A 356 -28.58 -9.94 -18.62
C LEU A 356 -27.39 -8.97 -18.72
N GLU A 357 -27.62 -7.80 -19.30
CA GLU A 357 -26.67 -6.71 -19.13
C GLU A 357 -26.83 -6.27 -17.69
N ALA A 358 -25.87 -6.66 -16.85
CA ALA A 358 -25.67 -5.91 -15.62
C ALA A 358 -25.44 -4.48 -16.07
N TRP A 359 -26.34 -3.57 -15.70
CA TRP A 359 -26.17 -2.17 -16.01
C TRP A 359 -24.89 -1.73 -15.33
N GLU A 360 -23.85 -1.53 -16.12
CA GLU A 360 -22.55 -1.12 -15.63
C GLU A 360 -22.75 0.29 -15.06
N LEU A 361 -22.66 0.45 -13.74
CA LEU A 361 -22.96 1.70 -13.05
C LEU A 361 -22.04 2.84 -13.51
N ASP A 362 -20.84 2.50 -14.00
CA ASP A 362 -19.84 3.40 -14.55
C ASP A 362 -19.09 2.73 -15.74
N PRO A 363 -19.68 2.74 -16.95
CA PRO A 363 -19.06 2.09 -18.11
C PRO A 363 -17.78 2.80 -18.58
N GLY A 364 -17.68 4.12 -18.34
CA GLY A 364 -16.50 4.92 -18.68
C GLY A 364 -15.30 4.62 -17.77
N GLY A 365 -15.49 4.65 -16.46
CA GLY A 365 -14.46 4.32 -15.48
C GLY A 365 -13.96 2.88 -15.64
N ASN A 366 -14.88 1.93 -15.85
CA ASN A 366 -14.50 0.53 -16.04
C ASN A 366 -13.74 0.30 -17.36
N ALA A 367 -14.07 1.02 -18.43
CA ALA A 367 -13.29 0.98 -19.67
C ALA A 367 -11.86 1.51 -19.47
N ILE A 368 -11.68 2.59 -18.68
CA ILE A 368 -10.34 3.09 -18.30
C ILE A 368 -9.57 2.02 -17.51
N GLU A 369 -10.21 1.35 -16.54
CA GLU A 369 -9.57 0.31 -15.74
C GLU A 369 -9.13 -0.88 -16.59
N ARG A 370 -10.01 -1.36 -17.50
CA ARG A 370 -9.68 -2.42 -18.45
C ARG A 370 -8.55 -2.02 -19.40
N GLY A 371 -8.57 -0.77 -19.89
CA GLY A 371 -7.52 -0.21 -20.74
C GLY A 371 -6.17 -0.14 -20.02
N ALA A 372 -6.18 0.29 -18.76
CA ALA A 372 -5.01 0.35 -17.90
C ALA A 372 -4.43 -1.03 -17.60
N LYS A 373 -5.29 -2.00 -17.31
CA LYS A 373 -4.90 -3.40 -17.09
C LYS A 373 -4.23 -3.98 -18.34
N SER A 374 -4.79 -3.74 -19.52
CA SER A 374 -4.23 -4.17 -20.80
C SER A 374 -2.87 -3.50 -21.09
N TYR A 375 -2.73 -2.21 -20.77
CA TYR A 375 -1.47 -1.48 -20.86
C TYR A 375 -0.37 -2.13 -20.01
N HIS A 376 -0.66 -2.45 -18.75
CA HIS A 376 0.29 -3.12 -17.85
C HIS A 376 0.65 -4.54 -18.30
N GLN A 377 -0.26 -5.22 -18.99
CA GLN A 377 0.00 -6.53 -19.63
C GLN A 377 0.76 -6.41 -20.96
N LYS A 378 1.19 -5.21 -21.36
CA LYS A 378 1.85 -4.91 -22.65
C LYS A 378 0.98 -5.21 -23.88
N LYS A 379 -0.34 -5.27 -23.70
CA LYS A 379 -1.33 -5.44 -24.78
C LYS A 379 -1.83 -4.06 -25.22
N TYR A 380 -0.96 -3.30 -25.87
CA TYR A 380 -1.21 -1.89 -26.18
C TYR A 380 -2.36 -1.66 -27.18
N THR A 381 -2.59 -2.63 -28.08
CA THR A 381 -3.73 -2.59 -29.02
C THR A 381 -5.08 -2.71 -28.31
N ASP A 382 -5.16 -3.61 -27.32
CA ASP A 382 -6.38 -3.81 -26.53
C ASP A 382 -6.59 -2.64 -25.55
N SER A 383 -5.49 -2.12 -25.00
CA SER A 383 -5.49 -0.89 -24.20
C SER A 383 -6.07 0.29 -24.99
N GLN A 384 -5.62 0.50 -26.24
CA GLN A 384 -6.15 1.56 -27.10
C GLN A 384 -7.65 1.40 -27.33
N LYS A 385 -8.11 0.18 -27.64
CA LYS A 385 -9.55 -0.08 -27.86
C LYS A 385 -10.40 0.27 -26.65
N GLU A 386 -9.94 -0.07 -25.44
CA GLU A 386 -10.69 0.24 -24.21
C GLU A 386 -10.64 1.74 -23.88
N PHE A 387 -9.53 2.44 -24.13
CA PHE A 387 -9.50 3.90 -23.99
C PHE A 387 -10.38 4.63 -25.02
N GLU A 388 -10.48 4.13 -26.26
CA GLU A 388 -11.44 4.65 -27.25
C GLU A 388 -12.89 4.47 -26.78
N LYS A 389 -13.24 3.31 -26.21
CA LYS A 389 -14.56 3.11 -25.60
C LYS A 389 -14.81 4.09 -24.45
N ALA A 390 -13.80 4.37 -23.63
CA ALA A 390 -13.94 5.32 -22.53
C ALA A 390 -14.27 6.75 -23.03
N LYS A 391 -13.81 7.15 -24.23
CA LYS A 391 -14.13 8.45 -24.83
C LYS A 391 -15.61 8.61 -25.14
N GLU A 392 -16.34 7.53 -25.41
CA GLU A 392 -17.78 7.59 -25.66
C GLU A 392 -18.54 8.12 -24.43
N TYR A 393 -18.01 7.88 -23.24
CA TYR A 393 -18.60 8.29 -21.97
C TYR A 393 -17.92 9.54 -21.38
N ILE A 394 -16.62 9.72 -21.63
CA ILE A 394 -15.81 10.80 -21.05
C ILE A 394 -15.00 11.50 -22.17
N PRO A 395 -15.66 12.25 -23.07
CA PRO A 395 -15.02 12.78 -24.28
C PRO A 395 -14.05 13.94 -24.05
N ASP A 396 -14.17 14.67 -22.93
CA ASP A 396 -13.48 15.94 -22.67
C ASP A 396 -12.64 15.89 -21.39
N ASP A 397 -11.86 14.82 -21.23
CA ASP A 397 -10.96 14.62 -20.09
C ASP A 397 -9.48 14.49 -20.54
N PRO A 398 -8.60 15.45 -20.18
CA PRO A 398 -7.19 15.41 -20.56
C PRO A 398 -6.42 14.26 -19.91
N ARG A 399 -6.95 13.65 -18.84
CA ARG A 399 -6.35 12.48 -18.19
C ARG A 399 -6.48 11.22 -19.04
N LEU A 400 -7.58 11.10 -19.79
CA LEU A 400 -7.74 10.01 -20.75
C LEU A 400 -6.72 10.15 -21.89
N LEU A 401 -6.56 11.37 -22.42
CA LEU A 401 -5.51 11.68 -23.42
C LEU A 401 -4.10 11.35 -22.89
N TYR A 402 -3.83 11.57 -21.60
CA TYR A 402 -2.55 11.20 -20.99
C TYR A 402 -2.30 9.69 -21.05
N ASN A 403 -3.32 8.87 -20.76
CA ASN A 403 -3.22 7.42 -20.86
C ASN A 403 -2.99 6.97 -22.32
N GLU A 404 -3.63 7.63 -23.29
CA GLU A 404 -3.42 7.37 -24.71
C GLU A 404 -2.02 7.76 -25.19
N SER A 405 -1.51 8.92 -24.77
CA SER A 405 -0.14 9.35 -25.08
C SER A 405 0.88 8.34 -24.57
N ALA A 406 0.69 7.85 -23.34
CA ALA A 406 1.53 6.80 -22.77
C ALA A 406 1.44 5.49 -23.57
N ASN A 407 0.22 5.07 -23.95
CA ASN A 407 0.00 3.88 -24.77
C ASN A 407 0.65 3.98 -26.17
N ALA A 408 0.52 5.14 -26.83
CA ALA A 408 1.14 5.42 -28.11
C ALA A 408 2.66 5.37 -28.04
N TYR A 409 3.27 5.96 -27.00
CA TYR A 409 4.72 5.89 -26.79
C TYR A 409 5.21 4.45 -26.59
N GLN A 410 4.53 3.66 -25.76
CA GLN A 410 4.89 2.24 -25.56
C GLN A 410 4.72 1.41 -26.84
N SER A 411 3.77 1.78 -27.69
CA SER A 411 3.55 1.17 -29.00
C SER A 411 4.58 1.61 -30.05
N GLY A 412 5.56 2.46 -29.69
CA GLY A 412 6.57 3.02 -30.60
C GLY A 412 6.04 4.14 -31.51
N GLN A 413 4.80 4.58 -31.33
CA GLN A 413 4.15 5.64 -32.11
C GLN A 413 4.51 7.01 -31.52
N TYR A 414 5.80 7.36 -31.57
CA TYR A 414 6.33 8.54 -30.87
C TYR A 414 5.77 9.88 -31.39
N LYS A 415 5.50 9.98 -32.69
CA LYS A 415 4.93 11.20 -33.28
C LYS A 415 3.51 11.44 -32.80
N ASP A 416 2.70 10.39 -32.74
CA ASP A 416 1.32 10.45 -32.25
C ASP A 416 1.31 10.76 -30.75
N ALA A 417 2.21 10.13 -29.98
CA ALA A 417 2.38 10.41 -28.56
C ALA A 417 2.71 11.89 -28.27
N ILE A 418 3.57 12.51 -29.09
CA ILE A 418 3.88 13.95 -29.01
C ILE A 418 2.63 14.78 -29.30
N GLY A 419 1.93 14.49 -30.40
CA GLY A 419 0.72 15.24 -30.77
C GLY A 419 -0.37 15.17 -29.69
N ILE A 420 -0.54 14.01 -29.05
CA ILE A 420 -1.46 13.85 -27.93
C ILE A 420 -0.96 14.62 -26.70
N ALA A 421 0.34 14.56 -26.39
CA ALA A 421 0.92 15.31 -25.27
C ALA A 421 0.76 16.82 -25.43
N GLU A 422 0.93 17.37 -26.63
CA GLU A 422 0.69 18.79 -26.91
C GLU A 422 -0.79 19.16 -26.73
N LYS A 423 -1.72 18.29 -27.16
CA LYS A 423 -3.16 18.48 -26.90
C LYS A 423 -3.44 18.58 -25.41
N ILE A 424 -2.89 17.69 -24.59
CA ILE A 424 -3.04 17.73 -23.13
C ILE A 424 -2.53 19.07 -22.56
N LEU A 425 -1.35 19.53 -22.99
CA LEU A 425 -0.78 20.79 -22.50
C LEU A 425 -1.60 22.03 -22.88
N SER A 426 -2.30 21.97 -24.01
CA SER A 426 -3.21 23.04 -24.48
C SER A 426 -4.63 22.95 -23.93
N HIS A 427 -5.00 21.83 -23.30
CA HIS A 427 -6.37 21.57 -22.89
C HIS A 427 -6.76 22.40 -21.66
N PRO A 428 -7.95 23.05 -21.64
CA PRO A 428 -8.33 24.01 -20.61
C PRO A 428 -8.48 23.37 -19.21
N LYS A 429 -8.88 22.10 -19.15
CA LYS A 429 -9.03 21.34 -17.90
C LYS A 429 -7.73 20.73 -17.36
N THR A 430 -6.59 21.01 -17.96
CA THR A 430 -5.30 20.43 -17.54
C THR A 430 -4.72 21.20 -16.37
N ASP A 431 -4.64 20.55 -15.21
CA ASP A 431 -4.03 21.08 -14.00
C ASP A 431 -2.49 21.09 -14.08
N ASN A 432 -1.85 21.70 -13.08
CA ASN A 432 -0.39 21.82 -13.05
C ASN A 432 0.30 20.47 -12.87
N ASP A 433 -0.27 19.55 -12.10
CA ASP A 433 0.29 18.21 -11.91
C ASP A 433 0.29 17.41 -13.22
N LEU A 434 -0.83 17.41 -13.97
CA LEU A 434 -0.91 16.79 -15.28
C LEU A 434 0.01 17.47 -16.31
N LYS A 435 0.18 18.80 -16.26
CA LYS A 435 1.17 19.51 -17.08
C LYS A 435 2.60 19.06 -16.77
N ALA A 436 2.97 18.93 -15.50
CA ALA A 436 4.31 18.49 -15.10
C ALA A 436 4.60 17.06 -15.60
N ARG A 437 3.65 16.14 -15.37
CA ARG A 437 3.72 14.74 -15.83
C ARG A 437 3.79 14.65 -17.35
N THR A 438 2.97 15.43 -18.06
CA THR A 438 2.95 15.44 -19.53
C THR A 438 4.25 15.98 -20.11
N ASN A 439 4.81 17.06 -19.56
CA ASN A 439 6.13 17.56 -19.97
C ASN A 439 7.24 16.54 -19.69
N PHE A 440 7.15 15.78 -18.59
CA PHE A 440 8.13 14.75 -18.28
C PHE A 440 8.06 13.62 -19.31
N ASN A 441 6.85 13.18 -19.65
CA ASN A 441 6.63 12.16 -20.67
C ASN A 441 7.13 12.63 -22.04
N LEU A 442 6.85 13.89 -22.39
CA LEU A 442 7.35 14.52 -23.61
C LEU A 442 8.89 14.52 -23.66
N GLY A 443 9.55 14.78 -22.52
CA GLY A 443 11.00 14.66 -22.39
C GLY A 443 11.51 13.24 -22.65
N ASN A 444 10.82 12.22 -22.13
CA ASN A 444 11.15 10.81 -22.40
C ASN A 444 10.97 10.47 -23.88
N ILE A 445 9.87 10.91 -24.50
CA ILE A 445 9.60 10.71 -25.93
C ILE A 445 10.71 11.33 -26.77
N TYR A 446 11.08 12.60 -26.53
CA TYR A 446 12.18 13.26 -27.24
C TYR A 446 13.54 12.60 -26.99
N SER A 447 13.78 12.12 -25.76
CA SER A 447 15.00 11.40 -25.43
C SER A 447 15.11 10.08 -26.20
N LYS A 448 14.01 9.33 -26.38
CA LYS A 448 13.97 8.13 -27.22
C LYS A 448 14.20 8.42 -28.69
N LEU A 449 13.72 9.56 -29.18
CA LEU A 449 13.96 10.04 -30.55
C LEU A 449 15.38 10.59 -30.77
N GLY A 450 16.20 10.70 -29.72
CA GLY A 450 17.54 11.29 -29.78
C GLY A 450 17.55 12.83 -29.86
N ASP A 451 16.39 13.47 -29.77
CA ASP A 451 16.27 14.94 -29.75
C ASP A 451 16.58 15.47 -28.34
N LYS A 452 17.87 15.52 -28.05
CA LYS A 452 18.39 15.97 -26.77
C LYS A 452 17.96 17.40 -26.42
N LYS A 453 17.84 18.28 -27.41
CA LYS A 453 17.49 19.70 -27.19
C LYS A 453 16.07 19.82 -26.66
N ASN A 454 15.11 19.16 -27.32
CA ASN A 454 13.72 19.20 -26.89
C ASN A 454 13.48 18.35 -25.63
N ALA A 455 14.22 17.25 -25.44
CA ALA A 455 14.18 16.47 -24.20
C ALA A 455 14.55 17.30 -22.97
N LEU A 456 15.69 18.01 -23.02
CA LEU A 456 16.12 18.90 -21.93
C LEU A 456 15.09 20.01 -21.67
N LYS A 457 14.57 20.65 -22.72
CA LYS A 457 13.53 21.69 -22.59
C LYS A 457 12.28 21.16 -21.89
N ALA A 458 11.83 19.96 -22.24
CA ALA A 458 10.65 19.35 -21.66
C ALA A 458 10.87 18.96 -20.18
N TYR A 459 12.02 18.38 -19.83
CA TYR A 459 12.37 18.11 -18.44
C TYR A 459 12.52 19.38 -17.59
N SER A 460 13.09 20.45 -18.15
CA SER A 460 13.14 21.76 -17.48
C SER A 460 11.75 22.30 -17.16
N LYS A 461 10.81 22.21 -18.12
CA LYS A 461 9.40 22.57 -17.87
C LYS A 461 8.75 21.74 -16.78
N THR A 462 9.08 20.45 -16.66
CA THR A 462 8.63 19.64 -15.53
C THR A 462 9.15 20.22 -14.21
N LEU A 463 10.42 20.58 -14.14
CA LEU A 463 11.03 21.13 -12.93
C LEU A 463 10.58 22.56 -12.58
N GLU A 464 10.12 23.34 -13.56
CA GLU A 464 9.47 24.64 -13.32
C GLU A 464 8.15 24.48 -12.55
N ILE A 465 7.43 23.38 -12.79
CA ILE A 465 6.13 23.11 -12.15
C ILE A 465 6.29 22.27 -10.88
N ASP A 466 7.13 21.22 -10.93
CA ASP A 466 7.50 20.37 -9.80
C ASP A 466 9.03 20.37 -9.61
N PRO A 467 9.57 21.31 -8.80
CA PRO A 467 11.01 21.42 -8.53
C PRO A 467 11.63 20.17 -7.87
N ASN A 468 10.80 19.28 -7.31
CA ASN A 468 11.24 18.08 -6.61
C ASN A 468 11.16 16.81 -7.48
N HIS A 469 10.83 16.94 -8.78
CA HIS A 469 10.70 15.82 -9.70
C HIS A 469 12.05 15.10 -9.97
N LEU A 470 12.40 14.14 -9.11
CA LEU A 470 13.70 13.46 -9.07
C LEU A 470 14.06 12.80 -10.42
N SER A 471 13.09 12.18 -11.09
CA SER A 471 13.31 11.52 -12.38
C SER A 471 13.70 12.50 -13.48
N ALA A 472 13.16 13.73 -13.45
CA ALA A 472 13.52 14.77 -14.41
C ALA A 472 14.95 15.27 -14.17
N LYS A 473 15.33 15.47 -12.90
CA LYS A 473 16.72 15.83 -12.52
C LYS A 473 17.73 14.79 -13.01
N LYS A 474 17.45 13.49 -12.76
CA LYS A 474 18.31 12.39 -13.20
C LYS A 474 18.43 12.31 -14.72
N ASN A 475 17.32 12.46 -15.46
CA ASN A 475 17.34 12.41 -16.92
C ASN A 475 18.08 13.61 -17.53
N ILE A 476 17.97 14.81 -16.94
CA ILE A 476 18.78 15.97 -17.32
C ILE A 476 20.26 15.68 -17.08
N GLU A 477 20.63 15.23 -15.87
CA GLU A 477 22.02 14.92 -15.53
C GLU A 477 22.62 13.94 -16.54
N HIS A 478 21.91 12.85 -16.83
CA HIS A 478 22.33 11.83 -17.80
C HIS A 478 22.53 12.43 -19.20
N LEU A 479 21.59 13.22 -19.68
CA LEU A 479 21.73 13.89 -20.99
C LEU A 479 22.90 14.88 -20.98
N THR A 480 23.23 15.53 -19.86
CA THR A 480 24.33 16.52 -19.80
C THR A 480 25.72 15.92 -19.59
N LYS A 481 25.85 14.71 -19.02
CA LYS A 481 27.13 14.12 -18.56
C LYS A 481 28.13 13.78 -19.68
N LYS A 482 27.71 13.79 -20.95
CA LYS A 482 28.54 13.42 -22.11
C LYS A 482 29.40 14.57 -22.67
N ARG A 483 30.12 15.31 -21.82
CA ARG A 483 31.05 16.39 -22.24
C ARG A 483 32.49 16.22 -21.77
N GLU A 484 32.77 15.35 -20.81
CA GLU A 484 34.12 15.17 -20.26
C GLU A 484 34.91 14.01 -20.90
N SER A 485 34.24 13.06 -21.56
CA SER A 485 34.90 11.89 -22.18
C SER A 485 35.53 12.15 -23.55
N ASP A 486 35.13 13.22 -24.25
CA ASP A 486 35.44 13.39 -25.67
C ASP A 486 36.61 14.36 -25.94
N GLN A 487 37.23 14.95 -24.90
CA GLN A 487 38.39 15.85 -25.03
C GLN A 487 39.75 15.19 -24.75
N ASN A 488 39.81 13.93 -24.31
CA ASN A 488 41.05 13.26 -23.92
C ASN A 488 41.47 12.08 -24.83
N GLN A 489 41.19 12.15 -26.13
CA GLN A 489 41.83 11.27 -27.11
C GLN A 489 42.42 12.07 -28.28
N LYS A 490 43.70 12.43 -28.14
CA LYS A 490 44.56 12.69 -29.31
C LYS A 490 44.83 11.35 -30.02
N PRO A 491 44.74 11.29 -31.35
CA PRO A 491 45.01 10.05 -32.09
C PRO A 491 46.52 9.80 -32.19
N LYS A 492 46.96 8.59 -31.85
CA LYS A 492 48.23 8.04 -32.34
C LYS A 492 47.94 7.15 -33.55
N SER A 493 48.75 7.37 -34.58
CA SER A 493 48.71 6.88 -35.95
C SER A 493 49.40 5.53 -36.18
N GLY A 494 48.86 4.74 -37.13
CA GLY A 494 49.52 3.66 -37.93
C GLY A 494 49.77 2.33 -37.20
N GLU A 495 49.53 1.13 -37.73
CA GLU A 495 49.28 0.59 -39.09
C GLU A 495 48.78 -0.89 -38.94
N PRO A 496 48.51 -1.72 -39.98
CA PRO A 496 47.20 -2.36 -40.18
C PRO A 496 47.14 -3.91 -40.15
N ASN A 497 45.89 -4.40 -39.95
CA ASN A 497 45.26 -5.65 -40.39
C ASN A 497 46.08 -6.96 -40.58
N GLU A 498 45.69 -7.99 -39.84
CA GLU A 498 45.65 -9.39 -40.31
C GLU A 498 44.35 -10.09 -39.92
N THR A 499 43.92 -11.04 -40.75
CA THR A 499 42.56 -11.59 -40.83
C THR A 499 42.47 -13.05 -40.34
N LYS A 500 41.38 -13.37 -39.62
CA LYS A 500 40.68 -14.68 -39.44
C LYS A 500 41.33 -15.78 -38.55
N PRO A 501 40.56 -16.80 -38.05
CA PRO A 501 39.13 -17.09 -38.26
C PRO A 501 38.27 -17.30 -36.98
N GLU A 502 36.95 -17.33 -37.20
CA GLU A 502 35.90 -17.76 -36.29
C GLU A 502 36.17 -19.12 -35.62
N ARG A 503 35.94 -19.19 -34.30
CA ARG A 503 35.55 -20.42 -33.62
C ARG A 503 34.35 -20.12 -32.74
N GLU A 504 33.25 -20.81 -33.06
CA GLU A 504 32.05 -20.92 -32.26
C GLU A 504 32.38 -21.34 -30.82
N GLN A 505 31.99 -20.51 -29.85
CA GLN A 505 31.60 -20.99 -28.53
C GLN A 505 30.28 -20.33 -28.14
N ASN A 506 29.21 -21.10 -28.35
CA ASN A 506 27.94 -20.97 -27.66
C ASN A 506 28.16 -20.99 -26.14
N LYS A 507 28.06 -19.83 -25.50
CA LYS A 507 27.69 -19.71 -24.08
C LYS A 507 26.86 -18.44 -23.89
N ASN A 508 25.55 -18.65 -23.72
CA ASN A 508 24.60 -17.80 -23.00
C ASN A 508 24.97 -16.31 -22.88
N GLN A 509 24.78 -15.54 -23.95
CA GLN A 509 24.59 -14.10 -23.81
C GLN A 509 23.13 -13.85 -23.44
N LYS A 510 22.86 -13.74 -22.14
CA LYS A 510 21.81 -12.82 -21.69
C LYS A 510 22.24 -11.46 -22.23
N GLU A 511 21.48 -10.90 -23.16
CA GLU A 511 21.61 -9.50 -23.55
C GLU A 511 21.54 -8.64 -22.28
N GLU A 512 22.70 -8.20 -21.80
CA GLU A 512 22.79 -7.13 -20.83
C GLU A 512 22.27 -5.86 -21.48
N LYS A 513 20.98 -5.60 -21.29
CA LYS A 513 20.39 -4.28 -21.54
C LYS A 513 21.28 -3.23 -20.91
N SER A 514 21.78 -2.30 -21.75
CA SER A 514 22.56 -1.15 -21.28
C SER A 514 21.80 -0.41 -20.18
N ASP A 515 22.52 0.16 -19.21
CA ASP A 515 21.92 0.86 -18.07
C ASP A 515 20.96 2.00 -18.48
N ALA A 516 21.12 2.54 -19.70
CA ALA A 516 20.21 3.50 -20.30
C ALA A 516 18.81 2.92 -20.58
N GLU A 517 18.71 1.62 -20.89
CA GLU A 517 17.46 0.94 -21.20
C GLU A 517 16.70 0.50 -19.95
N ARG A 518 17.39 0.28 -18.81
CA ARG A 518 16.76 0.00 -17.50
C ARG A 518 16.11 1.26 -16.89
N ILE A 519 16.55 2.44 -17.30
CA ILE A 519 16.07 3.73 -16.77
C ILE A 519 14.91 4.30 -17.63
N LEU A 520 14.73 3.82 -18.86
CA LEU A 520 13.84 4.42 -19.86
C LEU A 520 12.52 3.68 -20.13
N ASP A 521 12.05 2.74 -19.29
CA ASP A 521 10.60 2.42 -19.16
C ASP A 521 10.21 1.38 -18.08
N PRO A 522 8.95 1.36 -17.58
CA PRO A 522 7.81 2.20 -17.98
C PRO A 522 7.75 3.50 -17.19
N PHE A 523 7.13 4.50 -17.80
CA PHE A 523 6.63 5.72 -17.16
C PHE A 523 6.41 5.63 -15.65
N SER A 524 6.87 6.71 -15.01
CA SER A 524 6.80 7.12 -13.61
C SER A 524 5.91 6.30 -12.66
N GLN A 525 6.32 6.25 -11.39
CA GLN A 525 5.43 5.87 -10.27
C GLN A 525 4.17 6.77 -10.13
N ASP A 526 3.92 7.62 -11.14
CA ASP A 526 3.00 8.72 -11.26
C ASP A 526 2.10 8.58 -12.51
N SER A 527 1.98 7.39 -13.10
CA SER A 527 0.82 7.11 -13.95
C SER A 527 -0.47 7.29 -13.14
N ILE A 528 -1.49 7.96 -13.69
CA ILE A 528 -2.84 8.01 -13.11
C ILE A 528 -3.39 6.60 -12.86
N LEU A 529 -2.87 5.61 -13.58
CA LEU A 529 -3.20 4.20 -13.47
C LEU A 529 -2.52 3.49 -12.29
N LYS A 530 -1.61 4.16 -11.57
CA LYS A 530 -0.96 3.62 -10.38
C LYS A 530 -1.58 4.20 -9.13
N ASN A 531 -2.36 3.34 -8.47
CA ASN A 531 -3.01 3.53 -7.18
C ASN A 531 -2.07 4.20 -6.15
N LYS A 532 -2.25 5.50 -5.86
CA LYS A 532 -1.71 6.13 -4.66
C LYS A 532 -2.59 5.70 -3.49
N LYS A 533 -2.23 4.56 -2.87
CA LYS A 533 -2.75 4.05 -1.60
C LYS A 533 -4.27 3.85 -1.52
N GLY A 534 -4.72 2.60 -1.64
CA GLY A 534 -5.69 2.01 -0.69
C GLY A 534 -7.07 2.66 -0.53
N GLY A 535 -7.60 3.33 -1.54
CA GLY A 535 -9.02 3.70 -1.62
C GLY A 535 -9.76 2.84 -2.64
N PHE A 536 -11.09 2.74 -2.51
CA PHE A 536 -11.94 2.57 -3.68
C PHE A 536 -11.51 3.60 -4.73
N ILE A 537 -11.67 3.30 -6.02
CA ILE A 537 -11.60 4.30 -7.08
C ILE A 537 -12.33 5.53 -6.52
N ASP A 538 -11.58 6.60 -6.27
CA ASP A 538 -12.08 7.78 -5.59
C ASP A 538 -12.91 8.56 -6.61
N ASN A 539 -14.00 7.94 -7.05
CA ASN A 539 -15.05 8.51 -7.89
C ASN A 539 -15.76 9.65 -7.15
N GLU A 540 -15.48 9.87 -5.86
CA GLU A 540 -16.01 11.00 -5.08
C GLU A 540 -15.35 12.34 -5.44
N LYS A 541 -14.21 12.35 -6.15
CA LYS A 541 -13.71 13.57 -6.82
C LYS A 541 -14.24 13.77 -8.24
N PHE A 542 -15.18 12.94 -8.67
CA PHE A 542 -15.70 12.90 -10.04
C PHE A 542 -17.18 13.31 -10.13
N TRP A 543 -17.58 14.26 -9.29
CA TRP A 543 -18.63 15.24 -9.54
C TRP A 543 -18.18 16.64 -9.15
#